data_AF-A0A4V3ZP97-F1
#
_entry.id   AF-A0A4V3ZP97-F1
#
_cell.length_a   1.000
_cell.length_b   1.000
_cell.length_c   1.000
_cell.angle_alpha   90.00
_cell.angle_beta   90.00
_cell.angle_gamma   90.00
#
_symmetry.space_group_name_H-M   'P 1'
#
loop_
_entity.id
_entity.type
_entity.pdbx_description
1 polymer ?
#
loop_
_entity_poly.entity_id
_entity_poly.type
_entity_poly.pdbx_seq_one_letter_code
_entity_poly.pdbx_strand_id
1 'polypeptide(L)'
;PPGTNVQQFTPPKGDELQSELFNRITQHLDEPEKPMILALSRPDKRKNIVSLIEAYGQSEILQQHANVLIIAGNRDDIDDLERG
;
A
#
# COMPACT_ATOMS: atom_id res chain seq x y z
N PRO A 1 28.43 5.69 2.82
CA PRO A 1 27.13 6.23 3.29
C PRO A 1 25.96 5.50 2.61
N PRO A 2 24.78 5.38 3.26
CA PRO A 2 23.59 4.96 2.53
C PRO A 2 23.28 6.00 1.45
N GLY A 3 23.02 5.54 0.24
CA GLY A 3 22.70 6.38 -0.91
C GLY A 3 21.72 5.66 -1.84
N THR A 4 20.78 6.41 -2.41
CA THR A 4 19.77 5.88 -3.33
C THR A 4 20.23 6.14 -4.76
N ASN A 5 20.24 5.11 -5.61
CA ASN A 5 20.57 5.29 -7.03
C ASN A 5 19.37 5.87 -7.77
N VAL A 6 19.39 7.18 -8.02
CA VAL A 6 18.33 7.90 -8.73
C VAL A 6 18.09 7.41 -10.16
N GLN A 7 19.08 6.75 -10.80
CA GLN A 7 18.91 6.19 -12.14
C GLN A 7 17.94 4.99 -12.18
N GLN A 8 17.61 4.41 -11.02
CA GLN A 8 16.62 3.34 -10.91
C GLN A 8 15.19 3.88 -10.78
N PHE A 9 15.01 5.20 -10.71
CA PHE A 9 13.71 5.85 -10.58
C PHE A 9 13.30 6.44 -11.93
N THR A 10 12.04 6.24 -12.29
CA THR A 10 11.45 6.83 -13.49
C THR A 10 10.72 8.12 -13.10
N PRO A 11 10.94 9.24 -13.80
CA PRO A 11 10.16 10.45 -13.56
C PRO A 11 8.69 10.21 -13.90
N PRO A 12 7.75 10.94 -13.24
CA PRO A 12 6.35 10.87 -13.60
C PRO A 12 6.15 11.32 -15.05
N LYS A 13 5.29 10.62 -15.77
CA LYS A 13 4.87 10.89 -17.14
C LYS A 13 3.54 11.66 -17.18
N GLY A 14 2.76 11.61 -16.11
CA GLY A 14 1.45 12.27 -15.99
C GLY A 14 0.27 11.44 -16.51
N ASP A 15 0.53 10.25 -17.05
CA ASP A 15 -0.46 9.28 -17.55
C ASP A 15 -0.57 8.02 -16.67
N GLU A 16 -0.10 8.10 -15.42
CA GLU A 16 0.02 6.93 -14.55
C GLU A 16 -1.33 6.28 -14.26
N LEU A 17 -2.40 7.08 -14.17
CA LEU A 17 -3.76 6.60 -13.92
C LEU A 17 -4.35 5.82 -15.11
N GLN A 18 -3.79 5.96 -16.31
CA GLN A 18 -4.17 5.15 -17.48
C GLN A 18 -3.25 3.93 -17.68
N SER A 19 -2.26 3.74 -16.82
CA SER A 19 -1.30 2.66 -16.97
C SER A 19 -1.89 1.29 -16.60
N GLU A 20 -1.38 0.24 -17.26
CA GLU A 20 -1.67 -1.16 -16.90
C GLU A 20 -1.33 -1.48 -15.44
N LEU A 21 -0.32 -0.81 -14.89
CA LEU A 21 0.07 -1.00 -13.49
C LEU A 21 -1.01 -0.47 -12.54
N PHE A 22 -1.54 0.73 -12.82
CA PHE A 22 -2.64 1.30 -12.04
C PHE A 22 -3.85 0.37 -12.07
N ASN A 23 -4.29 -0.04 -13.27
CA ASN A 23 -5.43 -0.97 -13.43
C ASN A 23 -5.23 -2.27 -12.63
N ARG A 24 -4.01 -2.83 -12.65
CA ARG A 24 -3.71 -4.06 -11.90
C ARG A 24 -3.76 -3.85 -10.39
N ILE A 25 -3.27 -2.72 -9.89
CA ILE A 25 -3.25 -2.43 -8.45
C ILE A 25 -4.67 -2.16 -7.94
N THR A 26 -5.50 -1.51 -8.75
CA THR A 26 -6.81 -1.00 -8.33
C THR A 26 -7.99 -1.88 -8.71
N GLN A 27 -7.79 -3.00 -9.44
CA GLN A 27 -8.86 -3.88 -9.92
C GLN A 27 -9.81 -4.45 -8.84
N HIS A 28 -9.40 -4.43 -7.57
CA HIS A 28 -10.18 -4.92 -6.43
C HIS A 28 -10.69 -3.79 -5.52
N LEU A 29 -10.48 -2.53 -5.88
CA LEU A 29 -10.99 -1.38 -5.14
C LEU A 29 -12.37 -1.02 -5.70
N ASP A 30 -13.33 -0.75 -4.81
CA ASP A 30 -14.68 -0.33 -5.22
C ASP A 30 -14.68 1.06 -5.87
N GLU A 31 -13.86 1.97 -5.34
CA GLU A 31 -13.72 3.36 -5.82
C GLU A 31 -12.23 3.64 -6.12
N PRO A 32 -11.69 3.12 -7.23
CA PRO A 32 -10.26 3.14 -7.54
C PRO A 32 -9.67 4.55 -7.73
N GLU A 33 -10.52 5.55 -8.00
CA GLU A 33 -10.16 6.96 -8.11
C GLU A 33 -9.95 7.66 -6.77
N LYS A 34 -10.39 7.07 -5.64
CA LYS A 34 -10.10 7.64 -4.32
C LYS A 34 -8.60 7.69 -4.08
N PRO A 35 -8.09 8.75 -3.41
CA PRO A 35 -6.71 8.80 -2.93
C PRO A 35 -6.31 7.53 -2.19
N MET A 36 -5.06 7.09 -2.36
CA MET A 36 -4.56 5.88 -1.70
C MET A 36 -3.59 6.21 -0.57
N ILE A 37 -3.77 5.56 0.57
CA ILE A 37 -2.76 5.46 1.62
C ILE A 37 -1.89 4.24 1.30
N LEU A 38 -0.67 4.47 0.83
CA LEU A 38 0.30 3.41 0.51
C LEU A 38 1.20 3.12 1.71
N ALA A 39 1.19 1.88 2.19
CA ALA A 39 2.10 1.39 3.22
C ALA A 39 3.05 0.32 2.66
N LEU A 40 4.33 0.66 2.54
CA LEU A 40 5.40 -0.27 2.15
C LEU A 40 6.14 -0.75 3.40
N SER A 41 6.08 -2.05 3.69
CA SER A 41 6.77 -2.63 4.84
C SER A 41 7.82 -3.65 4.43
N ARG A 42 8.92 -3.70 5.20
CA ARG A 42 9.87 -4.82 5.14
C ARG A 42 9.27 -6.01 5.90
N PRO A 43 9.66 -7.26 5.58
CA PRO A 43 9.28 -8.44 6.34
C PRO A 43 10.01 -8.45 7.71
N ASP A 44 9.66 -7.52 8.59
CA ASP A 44 10.06 -7.54 10.00
C ASP A 44 8.77 -7.57 10.82
N LYS A 45 8.70 -8.49 11.79
CA LYS A 45 7.55 -8.72 12.68
C LYS A 45 7.23 -7.49 13.56
N ARG A 46 8.10 -6.47 13.60
CA ARG A 46 7.97 -5.26 14.43
C ARG A 46 7.32 -4.05 13.73
N LYS A 47 6.71 -4.21 12.56
CA LYS A 47 6.10 -3.09 11.81
C LYS A 47 4.58 -3.00 12.07
N ASN A 48 4.13 -1.80 12.42
CA ASN A 48 2.80 -1.46 12.91
C ASN A 48 1.68 -1.50 11.84
N ILE A 49 1.69 -2.48 10.94
CA ILE A 49 0.66 -2.65 9.91
C ILE A 49 -0.71 -2.90 10.56
N VAL A 50 -0.72 -3.67 11.66
CA VAL A 50 -1.93 -3.98 12.42
C VAL A 50 -2.65 -2.70 12.85
N SER A 51 -1.97 -1.78 13.53
CA SER A 51 -2.64 -0.54 13.96
C SER A 51 -3.04 0.38 12.80
N LEU A 52 -2.38 0.30 11.63
CA LEU A 52 -2.86 1.03 10.45
C LEU A 52 -4.18 0.44 9.95
N ILE A 53 -4.28 -0.89 9.87
CA ILE A 53 -5.51 -1.59 9.48
C ILE A 53 -6.62 -1.28 10.49
N GLU A 54 -6.32 -1.35 11.80
CA GLU A 54 -7.28 -1.01 12.84
C GLU A 54 -7.75 0.44 12.74
N ALA A 55 -6.83 1.40 12.60
CA ALA A 55 -7.17 2.81 12.48
C ALA A 55 -8.03 3.10 11.24
N TYR A 56 -7.72 2.49 10.10
CA TYR A 56 -8.52 2.61 8.88
C TYR A 56 -9.90 1.96 9.05
N GLY A 57 -9.95 0.73 9.58
CA GLY A 57 -11.18 -0.03 9.82
C GLY A 57 -12.13 0.61 10.83
N GLN A 58 -11.61 1.39 11.78
CA GLN A 58 -12.39 2.10 12.80
C GLN A 58 -12.78 3.54 12.39
N SER A 59 -12.40 4.01 11.20
CA SER A 59 -12.69 5.36 10.74
C SER A 59 -13.50 5.36 9.45
N GLU A 60 -14.82 5.52 9.57
CA GLU A 60 -15.70 5.70 8.40
C GLU A 60 -15.28 6.89 7.54
N ILE A 61 -14.82 7.97 8.17
CA ILE A 61 -14.32 9.15 7.46
C ILE A 61 -13.14 8.77 6.56
N LEU A 62 -12.18 7.98 7.06
CA LEU A 62 -11.05 7.54 6.23
C LEU A 62 -11.50 6.61 5.09
N GLN A 63 -12.41 5.67 5.36
CA GLN A 63 -12.95 4.75 4.34
C GLN A 63 -13.72 5.50 3.24
N GLN A 64 -14.43 6.56 3.61
CA GLN A 64 -15.15 7.41 2.66
C GLN A 64 -14.22 8.24 1.78
N HIS A 65 -13.01 8.57 2.23
CA HIS A 65 -12.14 9.53 1.54
C HIS A 65 -10.90 8.90 0.89
N ALA A 66 -10.52 7.68 1.26
CA ALA A 66 -9.30 7.06 0.75
C ALA A 66 -9.40 5.53 0.71
N ASN A 67 -8.67 4.92 -0.22
CA ASN A 67 -8.36 3.49 -0.22
C ASN A 67 -7.08 3.25 0.61
N VAL A 68 -6.92 2.03 1.16
CA VAL A 68 -5.66 1.60 1.80
C VAL A 68 -4.99 0.53 0.94
N LEU A 69 -3.71 0.71 0.63
CA LEU A 69 -2.90 -0.26 -0.12
C LEU A 69 -1.66 -0.65 0.69
N ILE A 70 -1.56 -1.93 1.04
CA ILE A 70 -0.49 -2.45 1.89
C ILE A 70 0.36 -3.44 1.10
N ILE A 71 1.65 -3.15 0.99
CA ILE A 71 2.64 -4.08 0.44
C ILE A 71 3.49 -4.58 1.59
N ALA A 72 3.19 -5.78 2.06
CA ALA A 72 3.81 -6.40 3.24
C ALA A 72 5.17 -7.08 2.94
N GLY A 73 5.95 -6.57 1.97
CA GLY A 73 7.19 -7.19 1.51
C GLY A 73 7.00 -8.63 1.02
N ASN A 74 8.09 -9.35 0.75
CA ASN A 74 8.02 -10.82 0.60
C ASN A 74 7.84 -11.43 2.00
N ARG A 75 6.62 -11.43 2.51
CA ARG A 75 6.21 -12.36 3.56
C ARG A 75 5.58 -13.55 2.84
N ASP A 76 6.27 -14.68 2.86
CA ASP A 76 5.81 -15.90 2.21
C ASP A 76 4.56 -16.51 2.87
N ASP A 77 4.09 -15.98 4.00
CA ASP A 77 2.89 -16.47 4.69
C ASP A 77 1.98 -15.33 5.17
N ILE A 78 0.74 -15.34 4.67
CA ILE A 78 -0.40 -14.57 5.20
C ILE A 78 -0.81 -15.12 6.59
N ASP A 79 -0.56 -16.40 6.87
CA ASP A 79 -0.91 -17.07 8.13
C ASP A 79 -0.07 -16.62 9.34
N ASP A 80 1.01 -15.86 9.11
CA ASP A 80 1.84 -15.26 10.18
C ASP A 80 1.13 -14.04 10.83
N LEU A 81 -0.10 -13.72 10.40
CA LEU A 81 -0.98 -12.67 10.97
C LEU A 81 -1.81 -13.14 12.19
N GLU A 82 -1.98 -14.46 12.42
CA GLU A 82 -2.88 -15.00 13.46
C GLU A 82 -2.19 -15.52 14.75
N ARG A 83 -1.03 -14.99 15.14
CA ARG A 83 -0.46 -15.31 16.47
C ARG A 83 -0.06 -14.06 17.23
N GLY A 84 -1.05 -13.47 17.88
CA GLY A 84 -0.94 -12.48 18.95
C GLY A 84 -2.19 -12.52 19.81
#